data_AF-A0A143XJP4-F1
#
_entry.id   AF-A0A143XJP4-F1
#
_cell.length_a   1.000
_cell.length_b   1.000
_cell.length_c   1.000
_cell.angle_alpha   90.00
_cell.angle_beta   90.00
_cell.angle_gamma   90.00
#
_symmetry.space_group_name_H-M   'P 1'
#
loop_
_entity.id
_entity.type
_entity.pdbx_description
1 polymer ?
#
loop_
_entity_poly.entity_id
_entity_poly.type
_entity_poly.pdbx_seq_one_letter_code
_entity_poly.pdbx_strand_id
1 'polypeptide(L)'
;MIFIDGVEYGDYPSVAWDKVPPEVDEPEEETEVIDEELQPSTSKAIHIGERIYKALAEQLREIIEVQDQCSTTIELPDGEITCRFTLTAFIYRENVSAPDGIWSEVKDVVPVWWELHTYVGPDMVERLNDATFDKLKTFLIH
;
A
#
# COMPACT_ATOMS: atom_id res chain seq x y z
N MET A 1 -32.45 -6.70 -2.89
CA MET A 1 -32.86 -5.46 -3.57
C MET A 1 -32.31 -4.33 -2.75
N ILE A 2 -31.33 -3.59 -3.26
CA ILE A 2 -30.56 -2.60 -2.50
C ILE A 2 -31.02 -1.22 -2.96
N PHE A 3 -31.39 -0.39 -1.99
CA PHE A 3 -31.75 1.01 -2.19
C PHE A 3 -30.68 1.87 -1.54
N ILE A 4 -30.22 2.89 -2.25
CA ILE A 4 -29.33 3.93 -1.71
C ILE A 4 -30.03 5.25 -2.04
N ASP A 5 -30.25 6.08 -1.02
CA ASP A 5 -30.97 7.36 -1.09
C ASP A 5 -32.32 7.30 -1.83
N GLY A 6 -33.07 6.22 -1.60
CA GLY A 6 -34.44 6.07 -2.09
C GLY A 6 -34.56 5.68 -3.57
N VAL A 7 -33.46 5.40 -4.28
CA VAL A 7 -33.48 4.97 -5.68
C VAL A 7 -33.09 3.50 -5.79
N GLU A 8 -33.86 2.73 -6.56
CA GLU A 8 -33.60 1.32 -6.84
C GLU A 8 -32.45 1.19 -7.84
N TYR A 9 -31.40 0.47 -7.46
CA TYR A 9 -30.26 0.28 -8.35
C TYR A 9 -30.54 -0.87 -9.34
N GLY A 10 -30.97 -0.51 -10.55
CA GLY A 10 -31.21 -1.43 -11.66
C GLY A 10 -31.25 -0.70 -13.01
N ASP A 11 -30.39 -1.15 -13.93
CA ASP A 11 -30.27 -0.78 -15.35
C ASP A 11 -30.09 0.71 -15.70
N TYR A 12 -28.87 1.04 -16.15
CA TYR A 12 -28.59 2.27 -16.89
C TYR A 12 -28.99 2.10 -18.36
N PRO A 13 -30.02 2.80 -18.89
CA PRO A 13 -30.17 2.92 -20.32
C PRO A 13 -29.16 3.95 -20.85
N SER A 14 -28.38 3.53 -21.85
CA SER A 14 -27.49 4.39 -22.63
C SER A 14 -28.31 5.50 -23.31
N VAL A 15 -28.23 6.74 -22.79
CA VAL A 15 -28.97 7.88 -23.36
C VAL A 15 -28.08 8.79 -24.19
N ALA A 16 -28.58 9.08 -25.39
CA ALA A 16 -27.98 9.89 -26.43
C ALA A 16 -27.80 11.36 -26.02
N TRP A 17 -26.62 11.90 -26.33
CA TRP A 17 -26.11 13.24 -26.00
C TRP A 17 -26.71 14.37 -26.87
N ASP A 18 -28.03 14.47 -26.99
CA ASP A 18 -28.60 15.49 -27.89
C ASP A 18 -29.94 16.08 -27.42
N LYS A 19 -30.03 16.45 -26.14
CA LYS A 19 -31.12 17.31 -25.67
C LYS A 19 -30.57 18.46 -24.83
N VAL A 20 -30.68 19.67 -25.37
CA VAL A 20 -30.46 20.92 -24.65
C VAL A 20 -31.47 20.98 -23.49
N PRO A 21 -31.04 21.13 -22.23
CA PRO A 21 -31.96 21.22 -21.10
C PRO A 21 -32.76 22.53 -21.16
N PRO A 22 -34.02 22.56 -20.72
CA PRO A 22 -34.77 23.81 -20.58
C PRO A 22 -34.17 24.68 -19.47
N GLU A 23 -34.16 26.00 -19.66
CA GLU A 23 -33.78 26.98 -18.64
C GLU A 23 -34.70 26.84 -17.42
N VAL A 24 -34.12 26.42 -16.31
CA VAL A 24 -34.74 26.44 -14.99
C VAL A 24 -34.06 27.60 -14.24
N ASP A 25 -34.85 28.61 -13.85
CA ASP A 25 -34.42 29.64 -12.92
C ASP A 25 -34.21 28.99 -11.53
N GLU A 26 -32.98 28.56 -11.26
CA GLU A 26 -32.56 28.12 -9.93
C GLU A 26 -32.13 29.35 -9.12
N PRO A 27 -32.62 29.53 -7.87
CA PRO A 27 -32.13 30.60 -7.02
C PRO A 27 -30.65 30.37 -6.71
N GLU A 28 -29.81 31.35 -7.01
CA GLU A 28 -28.39 31.36 -6.64
C GLU A 28 -28.25 31.31 -5.12
N GLU A 29 -28.11 30.11 -4.54
CA GLU A 29 -27.51 29.99 -3.21
C GLU A 29 -26.04 30.36 -3.37
N GLU A 30 -25.66 31.54 -2.87
CA GLU A 30 -24.27 31.94 -2.66
C GLU A 30 -23.61 30.89 -1.79
N THR A 31 -22.97 29.93 -2.44
CA THR A 31 -22.08 28.99 -1.76
C THR A 31 -20.86 29.81 -1.34
N GLU A 32 -20.76 30.06 -0.03
CA GLU A 32 -19.50 30.53 0.56
C GLU A 32 -18.43 29.50 0.19
N VAL A 33 -17.57 29.88 -0.76
CA VAL A 33 -16.36 29.15 -1.08
C VAL A 33 -15.47 29.29 0.14
N ILE A 34 -15.56 28.31 1.04
CA ILE A 34 -14.55 28.13 2.07
C ILE A 34 -13.32 27.64 1.31
N ASP A 35 -12.46 28.57 0.91
CA ASP A 35 -11.07 28.28 0.55
C ASP A 35 -10.36 27.83 1.83
N GLU A 36 -10.74 26.66 2.33
CA GLU A 36 -9.86 25.86 3.15
C GLU A 36 -8.84 25.28 2.18
N GLU A 37 -7.87 26.13 1.80
CA GLU A 37 -6.57 25.65 1.39
C GLU A 37 -6.10 24.72 2.50
N LEU A 38 -6.40 23.43 2.36
CA LEU A 38 -5.79 22.37 3.11
C LEU A 38 -4.32 22.36 2.68
N GLN A 39 -3.56 23.32 3.21
CA GLN A 39 -2.12 23.34 3.09
C GLN A 39 -1.69 21.97 3.61
N PRO A 40 -1.09 21.10 2.79
CA PRO A 40 -0.54 19.86 3.30
C PRO A 40 0.51 20.30 4.30
N SER A 41 0.18 20.22 5.59
CA SER A 41 1.15 20.46 6.64
C SER A 41 2.31 19.56 6.27
N THR A 42 3.45 20.15 5.91
CA THR A 42 4.62 19.40 5.47
C THR A 42 5.21 18.73 6.69
N SER A 43 4.47 17.80 7.30
CA SER A 43 4.97 16.91 8.32
C SER A 43 6.00 16.06 7.62
N LYS A 44 7.27 16.34 7.92
CA LYS A 44 8.41 15.59 7.42
C LYS A 44 8.13 14.09 7.52
N ALA A 45 8.27 13.39 6.41
CA ALA A 45 8.09 11.94 6.38
C ALA A 45 9.00 11.27 7.41
N ILE A 46 8.48 10.22 8.05
CA ILE A 46 9.23 9.41 9.01
C ILE A 46 10.35 8.68 8.27
N HIS A 47 11.57 8.79 8.79
CA HIS A 47 12.69 8.05 8.26
C HIS A 47 12.65 6.59 8.75
N ILE A 48 12.64 5.63 7.82
CA ILE A 48 12.72 4.20 8.15
C ILE A 48 14.19 3.78 8.25
N GLY A 49 14.62 3.63 9.50
CA GLY A 49 15.95 3.14 9.85
C GLY A 49 16.14 1.65 9.54
N GLU A 50 17.39 1.20 9.46
CA GLU A 50 17.73 -0.19 9.14
C GLU A 50 17.11 -1.23 10.09
N ARG A 51 16.83 -0.85 11.34
CA ARG A 51 16.25 -1.76 12.33
C ARG A 51 14.91 -2.33 11.87
N ILE A 52 14.05 -1.49 11.33
CA ILE A 52 12.75 -1.92 10.77
C ILE A 52 12.96 -2.82 9.57
N TYR A 53 13.86 -2.43 8.65
CA TYR A 53 14.18 -3.24 7.48
C TYR A 53 14.70 -4.63 7.82
N LYS A 54 15.60 -4.73 8.81
CA LYS A 54 16.14 -6.01 9.28
C LYS A 54 15.05 -6.88 9.92
N ALA A 55 14.19 -6.28 10.75
CA ALA A 55 13.08 -7.00 11.38
C ALA A 55 12.05 -7.50 10.35
N LEU A 56 11.72 -6.69 9.34
CA LEU A 56 10.87 -7.12 8.22
C LEU A 56 11.55 -8.26 7.44
N ALA A 57 12.83 -8.11 7.12
CA ALA A 57 13.56 -9.12 6.34
C ALA A 57 13.69 -10.45 7.08
N GLU A 58 13.83 -10.44 8.40
CA GLU A 58 13.83 -11.65 9.23
C GLU A 58 12.51 -12.42 9.13
N GLN A 59 11.37 -11.73 9.29
CA GLN A 59 10.06 -12.38 9.17
C GLN A 59 9.76 -12.83 7.73
N LEU A 60 10.16 -12.04 6.74
CA LEU A 60 9.95 -12.39 5.33
C LEU A 60 10.82 -13.58 4.90
N ARG A 61 12.03 -13.73 5.45
CA ARG A 61 12.93 -14.86 5.15
C ARG A 61 12.24 -16.21 5.35
N GLU A 62 11.57 -16.40 6.49
CA GLU A 62 10.85 -17.63 6.80
C GLU A 62 9.78 -17.96 5.75
N ILE A 63 9.16 -16.93 5.17
CA ILE A 63 8.12 -17.08 4.14
C ILE A 63 8.76 -17.38 2.77
N ILE A 64 9.77 -16.61 2.36
CA ILE A 64 10.40 -16.73 1.04
C ILE A 64 11.29 -17.96 0.91
N GLU A 65 11.73 -18.58 2.01
CA GLU A 65 12.52 -19.81 1.95
C GLU A 65 11.71 -20.99 1.40
N VAL A 66 10.41 -21.02 1.69
CA VAL A 66 9.54 -22.19 1.41
C VAL A 66 8.66 -22.00 0.19
N GLN A 67 8.32 -20.76 -0.17
CA GLN A 67 7.32 -20.45 -1.19
C GLN A 67 7.93 -19.71 -2.38
N ASP A 68 7.33 -19.88 -3.57
CA ASP A 68 7.69 -19.15 -4.79
C ASP A 68 6.83 -17.88 -5.01
N GLN A 69 5.80 -17.72 -4.18
CA GLN A 69 4.94 -16.54 -4.12
C GLN A 69 4.65 -16.25 -2.65
N CYS A 70 4.51 -14.98 -2.29
CA CYS A 70 4.05 -14.61 -0.97
C CYS A 70 2.98 -13.52 -1.04
N SER A 71 2.02 -13.59 -0.13
CA SER A 71 1.08 -12.52 0.16
C SER A 71 0.91 -12.47 1.67
N THR A 72 1.44 -11.43 2.32
CA THR A 72 1.54 -11.36 3.77
C THR A 72 1.35 -9.95 4.30
N THR A 73 0.99 -9.85 5.57
CA THR A 73 0.99 -8.60 6.33
C THR A 73 1.72 -8.83 7.64
N ILE A 74 2.67 -7.94 7.93
CA ILE A 74 3.55 -8.00 9.10
C ILE A 74 3.34 -6.70 9.89
N GLU A 75 3.03 -6.85 11.18
CA GLU A 75 2.98 -5.73 12.11
C GLU A 75 4.22 -5.73 13.00
N LEU A 76 4.88 -4.57 13.09
CA LEU A 76 6.12 -4.37 13.84
C LEU A 76 5.97 -3.18 14.78
N PRO A 77 5.89 -3.40 16.10
CA PRO A 77 6.01 -2.32 17.06
C PRO A 77 7.47 -1.86 17.18
N ASP A 78 7.67 -0.56 17.25
CA ASP A 78 8.99 0.06 17.35
C ASP A 78 9.02 1.34 18.21
N GLY A 79 9.06 1.17 19.53
CA GLY A 79 8.98 2.29 20.47
C GLY A 79 7.61 2.97 20.38
N GLU A 80 7.58 4.25 20.02
CA GLU A 80 6.34 5.01 19.80
C GLU A 80 5.77 4.87 18.38
N ILE A 81 6.48 4.16 17.49
CA ILE A 81 6.07 3.95 16.11
C ILE A 81 5.58 2.50 15.97
N THR A 82 4.47 2.28 15.28
CA THR A 82 4.05 0.96 14.83
C THR A 82 4.04 0.93 13.32
N CYS A 83 4.69 -0.07 12.73
CA CYS A 83 4.73 -0.27 11.29
C CYS A 83 3.80 -1.42 10.90
N ARG A 84 3.00 -1.24 9.85
CA ARG A 84 2.27 -2.33 9.19
C ARG A 84 2.73 -2.44 7.75
N PHE A 85 3.37 -3.55 7.45
CA PHE A 85 3.90 -3.85 6.12
C PHE A 85 3.04 -4.90 5.44
N THR A 86 2.52 -4.59 4.25
CA THR A 86 1.79 -5.54 3.41
C THR A 86 2.59 -5.79 2.15
N LEU A 87 2.71 -7.05 1.74
CA LEU A 87 3.48 -7.45 0.57
C LEU A 87 2.76 -8.56 -0.19
N THR A 88 2.72 -8.41 -1.51
CA THR A 88 2.48 -9.49 -2.47
C THR A 88 3.66 -9.54 -3.44
N ALA A 89 4.34 -10.68 -3.54
CA ALA A 89 5.55 -10.82 -4.36
C ALA A 89 5.71 -12.22 -4.97
N PHE A 90 6.51 -12.29 -6.04
CA PHE A 90 7.06 -13.53 -6.57
C PHE A 90 8.51 -13.68 -6.11
N ILE A 91 8.90 -14.91 -5.80
CA ILE A 91 10.25 -15.27 -5.39
C ILE A 91 10.90 -15.99 -6.58
N TYR A 92 11.92 -15.35 -7.16
CA TYR A 92 12.67 -15.93 -8.26
C TYR A 92 13.86 -16.71 -7.71
N ARG A 93 13.95 -17.98 -8.11
CA ARG A 93 14.99 -18.90 -7.66
C ARG A 93 15.87 -19.36 -8.81
N GLU A 94 17.13 -19.60 -8.50
CA GLU A 94 18.09 -20.21 -9.42
C GLU A 94 18.53 -21.56 -8.86
N ASN A 95 18.72 -22.53 -9.76
CA ASN A 95 19.34 -23.80 -9.39
C ASN A 95 20.85 -23.63 -9.49
N VAL A 96 21.53 -23.76 -8.37
CA VAL A 96 22.99 -23.78 -8.31
C VAL A 96 23.44 -25.22 -8.36
N SER A 97 24.34 -25.52 -9.29
CA SER A 97 24.97 -26.84 -9.42
C SER A 97 26.46 -26.70 -9.14
N ALA A 98 26.93 -27.44 -8.13
CA ALA A 98 28.33 -27.55 -7.77
C ALA A 98 28.70 -29.03 -7.57
N PRO A 99 30.00 -29.37 -7.44
CA PRO A 99 30.42 -30.74 -7.12
C PRO A 99 29.75 -31.30 -5.85
N ASP A 100 29.41 -30.45 -4.90
CA ASP A 100 28.78 -30.81 -3.62
C ASP A 100 27.27 -31.07 -3.74
N GLY A 101 26.66 -30.78 -4.90
CA GLY A 101 25.26 -31.07 -5.17
C GLY A 101 24.54 -30.01 -5.98
N ILE A 102 23.21 -30.12 -6.01
CA ILE A 102 22.31 -29.16 -6.64
C ILE A 102 21.36 -28.66 -5.56
N TRP A 103 21.26 -27.33 -5.44
CA TRP A 103 20.30 -26.69 -4.54
C TRP A 103 19.68 -25.48 -5.22
N SER A 104 18.62 -24.95 -4.61
CA SER A 104 17.90 -23.79 -5.11
C SER A 104 18.10 -22.61 -4.17
N GLU A 105 18.56 -21.49 -4.71
CA GLU A 105 18.78 -20.24 -3.98
C GLU A 105 17.78 -19.17 -4.44
N VAL A 106 17.36 -18.31 -3.51
CA VAL A 106 16.57 -17.13 -3.85
C VAL A 106 17.48 -16.11 -4.52
N LYS A 107 17.21 -15.82 -5.80
CA LYS A 107 17.98 -14.86 -6.59
C LYS A 107 17.37 -13.46 -6.53
N ASP A 108 16.05 -13.36 -6.54
CA ASP A 108 15.35 -12.09 -6.47
C ASP A 108 13.96 -12.22 -5.83
N VAL A 109 13.47 -11.12 -5.27
CA VAL A 109 12.10 -10.98 -4.77
C VAL A 109 11.45 -9.81 -5.51
N VAL A 110 10.49 -10.14 -6.38
CA VAL A 110 9.83 -9.17 -7.26
C VAL A 110 8.50 -8.78 -6.63
N PRO A 111 8.36 -7.54 -6.11
CA PRO A 111 7.10 -7.10 -5.53
C PRO A 111 6.07 -6.86 -6.63
N VAL A 112 4.90 -7.45 -6.49
CA VAL A 112 3.71 -7.12 -7.29
C VAL A 112 3.00 -5.93 -6.67
N TRP A 113 2.85 -5.95 -5.35
CA TRP A 113 2.25 -4.90 -4.55
C TRP A 113 2.94 -4.85 -3.20
N TRP A 114 3.17 -3.66 -2.66
CA TRP A 114 3.64 -3.51 -1.29
C TRP A 114 3.26 -2.14 -0.73
N GLU A 115 3.02 -2.10 0.58
CA GLU A 115 2.75 -0.88 1.33
C GLU A 115 3.42 -0.97 2.70
N LEU A 116 3.90 0.17 3.21
CA LEU A 116 4.35 0.30 4.59
C LEU A 116 3.64 1.49 5.22
N HIS A 117 2.71 1.20 6.13
CA HIS A 117 2.06 2.22 6.94
C HIS A 117 2.82 2.41 8.24
N THR A 118 2.95 3.66 8.67
CA THR A 118 3.57 4.03 9.95
C THR A 118 2.59 4.81 10.81
N TYR A 119 2.36 4.33 12.02
CA TYR A 119 1.49 4.93 13.02
C TYR A 119 2.31 5.43 14.19
N VAL A 120 2.06 6.64 14.69
CA VAL A 120 2.85 7.26 15.76
C VAL A 120 1.99 7.60 16.97
N GLY A 121 2.51 7.29 18.15
CA GLY A 121 1.94 7.67 19.44
C GLY A 121 0.69 6.87 19.82
N PRO A 122 0.09 7.19 20.98
CA PRO A 122 -1.04 6.44 21.53
C PRO A 122 -2.31 6.53 20.67
N ASP A 123 -2.46 7.63 19.91
CA ASP A 123 -3.62 7.87 19.05
C ASP A 123 -3.49 7.19 17.69
N MET A 124 -2.39 6.45 17.44
CA MET A 124 -2.14 5.69 16.21
C MET A 124 -2.31 6.54 14.95
N VAL A 125 -1.81 7.79 14.98
CA VAL A 125 -1.93 8.71 13.84
C VAL A 125 -1.01 8.24 12.73
N GLU A 126 -1.59 7.98 11.56
CA GLU A 126 -0.82 7.60 10.38
C GLU A 126 0.05 8.76 9.88
N ARG A 127 1.28 8.44 9.51
CA ARG A 127 2.26 9.37 8.96
C ARG A 127 2.93 8.75 7.74
N LEU A 128 3.25 9.59 6.75
CA LEU A 128 4.06 9.18 5.61
C LEU A 128 5.47 8.80 6.07
N ASN A 129 6.09 7.87 5.35
CA ASN A 129 7.47 7.46 5.57
C ASN A 129 8.26 7.41 4.25
N ASP A 130 9.57 7.26 4.36
CA ASP A 130 10.51 7.22 3.23
C ASP A 130 10.94 5.80 2.83
N ALA A 131 10.13 4.78 3.15
CA ALA A 131 10.48 3.42 2.83
C ALA A 131 10.60 3.19 1.32
N THR A 132 11.60 2.40 0.95
CA THR A 132 11.74 1.79 -0.37
C THR A 132 11.88 0.28 -0.26
N PHE A 133 11.29 -0.43 -1.21
CA PHE A 133 11.41 -1.89 -1.27
C PHE A 133 12.82 -2.35 -1.67
N ASP A 134 13.53 -1.58 -2.49
CA ASP A 134 14.92 -1.92 -2.87
C ASP A 134 15.86 -1.96 -1.65
N LYS A 135 15.69 -1.04 -0.69
CA LYS A 135 16.42 -1.10 0.59
C LYS A 135 16.02 -2.31 1.43
N LEU A 136 14.79 -2.81 1.34
CA LEU A 136 14.40 -4.06 1.99
C LEU A 136 15.10 -5.26 1.34
N LYS A 137 15.19 -5.30 0.00
CA LYS A 137 15.86 -6.39 -0.74
C LYS A 137 17.31 -6.58 -0.32
N THR A 138 18.05 -5.51 -0.01
CA THR A 138 19.44 -5.62 0.45
C THR A 138 19.59 -6.40 1.75
N PHE A 139 18.51 -6.55 2.51
CA PHE A 139 18.46 -7.37 3.71
C PHE A 139 17.82 -8.73 3.50
N LEU A 140 17.18 -9.02 2.36
CA LEU A 140 16.49 -10.29 2.09
C LEU A 140 17.39 -11.32 1.39
N ILE A 141 18.16 -10.87 0.39
CA ILE A 141 18.95 -11.72 -0.50
C ILE A 141 20.42 -11.65 -0.07
N HIS A 142 21.06 -12.79 0.13
CA HIS A 142 22.46 -12.93 0.55
C HIS A 142 23.20 -13.90 -0.35
#